data_AF-A0A9P4P720-F1
#
_entry.id   AF-A0A9P4P720-F1
#
_cell.length_a   1.000
_cell.length_b   1.000
_cell.length_c   1.000
_cell.angle_alpha   90.00
_cell.angle_beta   90.00
_cell.angle_gamma   90.00
#
_symmetry.space_group_name_H-M   'P 1'
#
loop_
_entity.id
_entity.type
_entity.pdbx_description
1 polymer ?
#
loop_
_entity_poly.entity_id
_entity_poly.type
_entity_poly.pdbx_seq_one_letter_code
_entity_poly.pdbx_strand_id
1 'polypeptide(L)'
;MAQPAPEDEDVLTSYFPNPPPFYKHFTPKNLAALAQFQSAQDTAPDTPLTTAQLLQLPTELRYLVPPAPPSPSAEYSVFGKKTTVNALDDYPEAMQAIRTRLQTHPVTGEVVLDWSYEQLYPSTTSWSSLDRQAYLFRFLRSIVLSYVELLGVMAQDPTSAAKDEKLKDVLTLALNMHALVNEYRPHQARETLIREMERQVERKKGEVEGVRRMGERVREVLAGFERGGGEGRVEVDGVGTEVGDEERRTQRQREMWGVMDEVLGH
;
A
#
# COMPACT_ATOMS: atom_id res chain seq x y z
N MET A 1 38.07 -45.75 14.46
CA MET A 1 37.15 -44.78 15.08
C MET A 1 36.34 -44.18 13.94
N ALA A 2 35.08 -44.61 13.81
CA ALA A 2 34.20 -44.20 12.72
C ALA A 2 33.72 -42.76 12.96
N GLN A 3 33.77 -41.94 11.90
CA GLN A 3 33.14 -40.61 11.87
C GLN A 3 31.63 -40.78 12.05
N PRO A 4 30.94 -39.95 12.86
CA PRO A 4 29.49 -39.89 12.80
C PRO A 4 29.05 -39.29 11.45
N ALA A 5 28.03 -39.90 10.86
CA ALA A 5 27.47 -39.55 9.57
C ALA A 5 26.93 -38.10 9.54
N PRO A 6 26.87 -37.45 8.37
CA PRO A 6 26.09 -36.22 8.22
C PRO A 6 24.65 -36.52 8.61
N GLU A 7 24.07 -35.68 9.45
CA GLU A 7 22.65 -35.74 9.82
C GLU A 7 21.81 -35.33 8.60
N ASP A 8 21.61 -36.29 7.69
CA ASP A 8 20.53 -36.25 6.74
C ASP A 8 19.24 -36.71 7.45
N GLU A 9 18.14 -36.03 7.10
CA GLU A 9 16.75 -36.42 7.35
C GLU A 9 16.09 -36.02 8.68
N ASP A 10 15.73 -34.74 8.80
CA ASP A 10 14.44 -34.40 9.41
C ASP A 10 13.34 -34.56 8.35
N VAL A 11 12.76 -35.75 8.35
CA VAL A 11 11.64 -36.15 7.50
C VAL A 11 10.42 -35.27 7.78
N LEU A 12 10.15 -34.37 6.84
CA LEU A 12 8.89 -33.74 6.44
C LEU A 12 7.62 -34.26 7.15
N THR A 13 7.17 -33.55 8.19
CA THR A 13 5.80 -33.64 8.73
C THR A 13 4.97 -32.37 8.53
N SER A 14 5.56 -31.30 7.98
CA SER A 14 4.84 -30.05 7.68
C SER A 14 4.53 -29.91 6.19
N TYR A 15 3.29 -29.50 5.88
CA TYR A 15 2.88 -29.10 4.53
C TYR A 15 3.61 -27.86 4.01
N PHE A 16 4.17 -27.05 4.91
CA PHE A 16 4.92 -25.85 4.56
C PHE A 16 6.42 -26.17 4.43
N PRO A 17 7.10 -25.58 3.44
CA PRO A 17 8.54 -25.74 3.30
C PRO A 17 9.24 -25.12 4.52
N ASN A 18 10.36 -25.71 4.92
CA ASN A 18 11.23 -25.12 5.92
C ASN A 18 11.70 -23.73 5.45
N PRO A 19 11.91 -22.79 6.39
CA PRO A 19 12.42 -21.47 6.06
C PRO A 19 13.79 -21.59 5.34
N PRO A 20 14.14 -20.65 4.46
CA PRO A 20 15.38 -20.70 3.73
C PRO A 20 16.61 -20.78 4.65
N PRO A 21 17.62 -21.61 4.34
CA PRO A 21 18.71 -21.96 5.26
C PRO A 21 19.53 -20.77 5.76
N PHE A 22 19.48 -19.62 5.06
CA PHE A 22 20.20 -18.41 5.43
C PHE A 22 19.76 -17.80 6.76
N TYR A 23 18.58 -18.14 7.29
CA TYR A 23 18.11 -17.62 8.58
C TYR A 23 19.09 -17.95 9.73
N LYS A 24 19.82 -19.08 9.63
CA LYS A 24 20.78 -19.52 10.65
C LYS A 24 21.97 -18.58 10.81
N HIS A 25 22.29 -17.77 9.80
CA HIS A 25 23.40 -16.83 9.83
C HIS A 25 23.06 -15.52 10.56
N PHE A 26 21.78 -15.26 10.87
CA PHE A 26 21.30 -14.07 11.62
C PHE A 26 21.56 -14.21 13.12
N THR A 27 22.83 -14.33 13.51
CA THR A 27 23.26 -14.38 14.91
C THR A 27 23.73 -13.00 15.39
N PRO A 28 23.62 -12.68 16.69
CA PRO A 28 24.07 -11.39 17.23
C PRO A 28 25.57 -11.14 16.98
N LYS A 29 26.38 -12.20 16.95
CA LYS A 29 27.81 -12.15 16.61
C LYS A 29 28.03 -11.71 15.17
N ASN A 30 27.29 -12.29 14.23
CA ASN A 30 27.43 -11.97 12.81
C ASN A 30 26.90 -10.56 12.49
N LEU A 31 25.83 -10.13 13.17
CA LEU A 31 25.32 -8.76 13.07
C LEU A 31 26.35 -7.73 13.57
N ALA A 32 27.01 -8.01 14.70
CA ALA A 32 28.08 -7.14 15.21
C ALA A 32 29.29 -7.09 14.26
N ALA A 33 29.67 -8.24 13.68
CA ALA A 33 30.76 -8.30 12.70
C ALA A 33 30.43 -7.54 11.40
N LEU A 34 29.18 -7.61 10.95
CA LEU A 34 28.69 -6.83 9.80
C LEU A 34 28.73 -5.33 10.10
N ALA A 35 28.26 -4.89 11.26
CA ALA A 35 28.28 -3.49 11.66
C ALA A 35 29.71 -2.93 11.72
N GLN A 36 30.66 -3.72 12.23
CA GLN A 36 32.09 -3.36 12.21
C GLN A 36 32.62 -3.22 10.78
N PHE A 37 32.25 -4.13 9.88
CA PHE A 37 32.65 -4.06 8.48
C PHE A 37 32.07 -2.83 7.77
N GLN A 38 30.79 -2.52 7.98
CA GLN A 38 30.14 -1.33 7.45
C GLN A 38 30.79 -0.03 7.95
N SER A 39 31.15 0.02 9.24
CA SER A 39 31.87 1.17 9.82
C SER A 39 33.29 1.32 9.25
N ALA A 40 33.98 0.22 8.96
CA ALA A 40 35.31 0.26 8.35
C ALA A 40 35.28 0.69 6.87
N GLN A 41 34.16 0.47 6.19
CA GLN A 41 33.94 0.89 4.79
C GLN A 41 33.16 2.20 4.66
N ASP A 42 32.91 2.92 5.77
CA ASP A 42 32.18 4.19 5.79
C ASP A 42 30.82 4.14 5.06
N THR A 43 30.16 2.97 5.13
CA THR A 43 28.93 2.70 4.40
C THR A 43 27.74 2.75 5.36
N ALA A 44 26.68 3.49 4.98
CA ALA A 44 25.45 3.56 5.77
C ALA A 44 24.76 2.18 5.84
N PRO A 45 24.03 1.88 6.93
CA PRO A 45 23.46 0.55 7.19
C PRO A 45 22.54 0.02 6.09
N ASP A 46 21.91 0.91 5.30
CA ASP A 46 20.93 0.58 4.26
C ASP A 46 21.46 0.75 2.82
N THR A 47 22.73 1.15 2.65
CA THR A 47 23.31 1.28 1.31
C THR A 47 23.75 -0.10 0.78
N PRO A 48 23.34 -0.49 -0.44
CA PRO A 48 23.76 -1.75 -1.03
C PRO A 48 25.29 -1.76 -1.23
N LEU A 49 25.95 -2.76 -0.64
CA LEU A 49 27.38 -2.97 -0.84
C LEU A 49 27.68 -3.35 -2.29
N THR A 50 28.79 -2.85 -2.83
CA THR A 50 29.25 -3.17 -4.18
C THR A 50 29.64 -4.64 -4.26
N THR A 51 29.52 -5.27 -5.44
CA THR A 51 29.89 -6.69 -5.66
C THR A 51 31.32 -7.01 -5.21
N ALA A 52 32.26 -6.07 -5.38
CA ALA A 52 33.64 -6.21 -4.91
C ALA A 52 33.75 -6.24 -3.37
N GLN A 53 32.94 -5.46 -2.66
CA GLN A 53 32.90 -5.42 -1.19
C GLN A 53 32.23 -6.68 -0.62
N LEU A 54 31.21 -7.20 -1.31
CA LEU A 54 30.54 -8.46 -0.95
C LEU A 54 31.44 -9.68 -1.08
N LEU A 55 32.34 -9.72 -2.06
CA LEU A 55 33.28 -10.83 -2.24
C LEU A 55 34.37 -10.86 -1.16
N GLN A 56 34.66 -9.72 -0.52
CA GLN A 56 35.60 -9.64 0.61
C GLN A 56 35.00 -10.18 1.91
N LEU A 57 33.67 -10.19 2.03
CA LEU A 57 32.97 -10.73 3.19
C LEU A 57 33.01 -12.27 3.21
N PRO A 58 33.16 -12.89 4.39
CA PRO A 58 32.85 -14.30 4.62
C PRO A 58 31.45 -14.65 4.13
N THR A 59 31.26 -15.86 3.62
CA THR A 59 29.98 -16.34 3.05
C THR A 59 28.79 -16.14 3.99
N GLU A 60 29.01 -16.37 5.28
CA GLU A 60 28.03 -16.22 6.36
C GLU A 60 27.49 -14.79 6.49
N LEU A 61 28.34 -13.79 6.25
CA LEU A 61 27.98 -12.38 6.37
C LEU A 61 27.33 -11.83 5.08
N ARG A 62 27.54 -12.49 3.93
CA ARG A 62 26.92 -12.10 2.65
C ARG A 62 25.40 -12.27 2.69
N TYR A 63 24.91 -13.28 3.39
CA TYR A 63 23.48 -13.56 3.52
C TYR A 63 22.71 -12.53 4.35
N LEU A 64 23.41 -11.73 5.15
CA LEU A 64 22.82 -10.66 5.95
C LEU A 64 22.61 -9.37 5.14
N VAL A 65 23.23 -9.26 3.98
CA VAL A 65 23.09 -8.12 3.08
C VAL A 65 21.93 -8.40 2.13
N PRO A 66 20.93 -7.49 2.01
CA PRO A 66 19.86 -7.65 1.05
C PRO A 66 20.42 -7.84 -0.38
N PRO A 67 19.86 -8.76 -1.18
CA PRO A 67 20.28 -8.92 -2.56
C PRO A 67 19.95 -7.66 -3.38
N ALA A 68 20.75 -7.41 -4.41
CA ALA A 68 20.45 -6.35 -5.36
C ALA A 68 19.10 -6.60 -6.05
N PRO A 69 18.31 -5.55 -6.35
CA PRO A 69 17.09 -5.70 -7.13
C PRO A 69 17.40 -6.35 -8.49
N PRO A 70 16.47 -7.16 -9.04
CA PRO A 70 16.66 -7.77 -10.34
C PRO A 70 16.87 -6.69 -11.41
N SER A 71 17.65 -7.01 -12.44
CA SER A 71 17.83 -6.08 -13.56
C SER A 71 16.48 -5.84 -14.26
N PRO A 72 16.29 -4.68 -14.92
CA PRO A 72 15.01 -4.35 -15.57
C PRO A 72 14.59 -5.37 -16.64
N SER A 73 15.56 -6.07 -17.24
CA SER A 73 15.36 -7.12 -18.25
C SER A 73 15.34 -8.54 -17.70
N ALA A 74 15.59 -8.74 -16.40
CA ALA A 74 15.53 -10.06 -15.79
C ALA A 74 14.08 -10.52 -15.64
N GLU A 75 13.81 -11.73 -16.13
CA GLU A 75 12.55 -12.42 -15.87
C GLU A 75 12.58 -13.02 -14.47
N TYR A 76 11.54 -12.78 -13.68
CA TYR A 76 11.33 -13.42 -12.38
C TYR A 76 9.90 -13.95 -12.29
N SER A 77 9.71 -15.00 -11.48
CA SER A 77 8.38 -15.62 -11.33
C SER A 77 7.62 -14.99 -10.18
N VAL A 78 6.45 -14.44 -10.48
CA VAL A 78 5.48 -13.93 -9.50
C VAL A 78 4.20 -14.73 -9.67
N PHE A 79 3.78 -15.44 -8.62
CA PHE A 79 2.60 -16.33 -8.65
C PHE A 79 2.60 -17.37 -9.79
N GLY A 80 3.79 -17.86 -10.16
CA GLY A 80 3.96 -18.82 -11.25
C GLY A 80 3.97 -18.19 -12.65
N LYS A 81 3.81 -16.88 -12.78
CA LYS A 81 3.94 -16.15 -14.04
C LYS A 81 5.33 -15.52 -14.15
N LYS A 82 6.01 -15.69 -15.28
CA LYS A 82 7.25 -14.95 -15.57
C LYS A 82 6.89 -13.49 -15.89
N THR A 83 7.47 -12.56 -15.17
CA THR A 83 7.29 -11.12 -15.37
C THR A 83 8.63 -10.41 -15.32
N THR A 84 8.68 -9.19 -15.86
CA THR A 84 9.83 -8.28 -15.75
C THR A 84 9.41 -7.03 -14.99
N VAL A 85 10.36 -6.21 -14.55
CA VAL A 85 10.08 -5.03 -13.71
C VAL A 85 9.13 -4.04 -14.42
N ASN A 86 9.18 -3.97 -15.74
CA ASN A 86 8.39 -3.03 -16.55
C ASN A 86 7.22 -3.66 -17.30
N ALA A 87 6.98 -4.97 -17.15
CA ALA A 87 5.90 -5.68 -17.86
C ALA A 87 4.53 -5.46 -17.19
N LEU A 88 4.15 -4.20 -16.98
CA LEU A 88 2.83 -3.86 -16.45
C LEU A 88 1.70 -4.08 -17.47
N ASP A 89 2.05 -4.23 -18.76
CA ASP A 89 1.11 -4.28 -19.89
C ASP A 89 1.08 -5.65 -20.60
N ASP A 90 0.89 -6.73 -19.85
CA ASP A 90 0.70 -8.09 -20.40
C ASP A 90 -0.71 -8.31 -20.99
N TYR A 91 -1.44 -7.25 -21.31
CA TYR A 91 -2.82 -7.33 -21.79
C TYR A 91 -2.97 -8.22 -23.04
N PRO A 92 -2.09 -8.15 -24.06
CA PRO A 92 -2.15 -9.05 -25.22
C PRO A 92 -1.99 -10.54 -24.86
N GLU A 93 -1.09 -10.86 -23.93
CA GLU A 93 -0.88 -12.23 -23.44
C GLU A 93 -2.11 -12.72 -22.66
N ALA A 94 -2.71 -11.86 -21.83
CA ALA A 94 -3.95 -12.16 -21.14
C ALA A 94 -5.10 -12.44 -22.12
N MET A 95 -5.21 -11.66 -23.20
CA MET A 95 -6.23 -11.90 -24.24
C MET A 95 -6.00 -13.23 -24.97
N GLN A 96 -4.74 -13.60 -25.24
CA GLN A 96 -4.39 -14.90 -25.82
C GLN A 96 -4.75 -16.05 -24.87
N ALA A 97 -4.46 -15.92 -23.58
CA ALA A 97 -4.82 -16.92 -22.57
C ALA A 97 -6.34 -17.08 -22.41
N ILE A 98 -7.10 -15.99 -22.51
CA ILE A 98 -8.57 -16.05 -22.52
C ILE A 98 -9.04 -16.77 -23.79
N ARG A 99 -8.48 -16.42 -24.96
CA ARG A 99 -8.82 -17.07 -26.23
C ARG A 99 -8.62 -18.58 -26.19
N THR A 100 -7.46 -19.06 -25.72
CA THR A 100 -7.19 -20.52 -25.67
C THR A 100 -8.16 -21.25 -24.74
N ARG A 101 -8.54 -20.64 -23.62
CA ARG A 101 -9.54 -21.19 -22.69
C ARG A 101 -10.95 -21.20 -23.28
N LEU A 102 -11.32 -20.20 -24.06
CA LEU A 102 -12.64 -20.15 -24.72
C LEU A 102 -12.71 -21.10 -25.94
N GLN A 103 -11.58 -21.34 -26.59
CA GLN A 103 -11.50 -22.26 -27.73
C GLN A 103 -11.56 -23.73 -27.31
N THR A 104 -11.24 -24.10 -26.07
CA THR A 104 -11.17 -25.52 -25.66
C THR A 104 -12.15 -25.79 -24.52
N HIS A 105 -13.09 -26.71 -24.72
CA HIS A 105 -13.92 -27.18 -23.62
C HIS A 105 -13.05 -27.95 -22.60
N PRO A 106 -13.11 -27.65 -21.29
CA PRO A 106 -12.18 -28.21 -20.30
C PRO A 106 -12.29 -29.74 -20.12
N VAL A 107 -13.40 -30.34 -20.57
CA VAL A 107 -13.67 -31.78 -20.38
C VAL A 107 -13.70 -32.56 -21.69
N THR A 108 -14.19 -31.96 -22.79
CA THR A 108 -14.42 -32.66 -24.06
C THR A 108 -13.38 -32.30 -25.12
N GLY A 109 -12.59 -31.24 -24.94
CA GLY A 109 -11.57 -30.81 -25.91
C GLY A 109 -12.12 -30.28 -27.24
N GLU A 110 -13.45 -30.19 -27.37
CA GLU A 110 -14.10 -29.64 -28.56
C GLU A 110 -14.00 -28.12 -28.61
N VAL A 111 -14.06 -27.58 -29.83
CA VAL A 111 -14.01 -26.13 -30.07
C VAL A 111 -15.35 -25.51 -29.70
N VAL A 112 -15.38 -24.74 -28.62
CA VAL A 112 -16.60 -24.11 -28.11
C VAL A 112 -16.88 -22.80 -28.84
N LEU A 113 -15.88 -21.91 -28.94
CA LEU A 113 -16.06 -20.59 -29.54
C LEU A 113 -14.76 -20.12 -30.21
N ASP A 114 -14.78 -19.96 -31.54
CA ASP A 114 -13.67 -19.29 -32.24
C ASP A 114 -13.82 -17.78 -32.11
N TRP A 115 -13.17 -17.23 -31.09
CA TRP A 115 -13.17 -15.81 -30.75
C TRP A 115 -11.77 -15.23 -30.87
N SER A 116 -11.67 -14.01 -31.40
CA SER A 116 -10.44 -13.22 -31.46
C SER A 116 -10.69 -11.82 -30.91
N TYR A 117 -9.75 -11.33 -30.10
CA TYR A 117 -9.82 -9.96 -29.58
C TYR A 117 -9.57 -8.95 -30.71
N GLU A 118 -10.50 -8.01 -30.87
CA GLU A 118 -10.35 -6.84 -31.72
C GLU A 118 -10.48 -5.58 -30.85
N GLN A 119 -9.53 -4.65 -31.01
CA GLN A 119 -9.57 -3.38 -30.30
C GLN A 119 -10.52 -2.41 -31.03
N LEU A 120 -11.61 -2.03 -30.36
CA LEU A 120 -12.69 -1.19 -30.93
C LEU A 120 -12.54 0.30 -30.61
N TYR A 121 -11.38 0.68 -30.08
CA TYR A 121 -11.07 2.04 -29.70
C TYR A 121 -9.69 2.45 -30.28
N PRO A 122 -9.54 3.69 -30.78
CA PRO A 122 -8.40 4.05 -31.63
C PRO A 122 -6.98 4.16 -31.02
N SER A 123 -6.34 3.17 -30.38
CA SER A 123 -4.92 3.04 -29.94
C SER A 123 -3.90 4.22 -29.74
N THR A 124 -4.21 5.50 -29.90
CA THR A 124 -3.26 6.62 -29.94
C THR A 124 -3.04 7.20 -28.56
N THR A 125 -1.82 7.64 -28.28
CA THR A 125 -1.41 8.13 -26.95
C THR A 125 -2.11 9.43 -26.53
N SER A 126 -2.69 10.18 -27.47
CA SER A 126 -3.22 11.54 -27.25
C SER A 126 -4.74 11.56 -27.06
N TRP A 127 -5.24 10.88 -26.03
CA TRP A 127 -6.68 10.80 -25.77
C TRP A 127 -7.10 11.59 -24.55
N SER A 128 -8.19 12.34 -24.69
CA SER A 128 -8.84 13.00 -23.55
C SER A 128 -9.53 11.98 -22.64
N SER A 129 -9.62 12.27 -21.35
CA SER A 129 -10.44 11.49 -20.41
C SER A 129 -11.92 11.50 -20.81
N LEU A 130 -12.39 12.59 -21.41
CA LEU A 130 -13.76 12.76 -21.92
C LEU A 130 -14.05 11.80 -23.08
N ASP A 131 -13.09 11.62 -23.99
CA ASP A 131 -13.25 10.69 -25.12
C ASP A 131 -13.36 9.25 -24.60
N ARG A 132 -12.49 8.86 -23.65
CA ARG A 132 -12.54 7.52 -23.03
C ARG A 132 -13.88 7.24 -22.36
N GLN A 133 -14.43 8.22 -21.65
CA GLN A 133 -15.75 8.10 -21.01
C GLN A 133 -16.86 7.92 -22.05
N ALA A 134 -16.80 8.65 -23.18
CA ALA A 134 -17.77 8.50 -24.26
C ALA A 134 -17.73 7.09 -24.88
N TYR A 135 -16.55 6.53 -25.12
CA TYR A 135 -16.39 5.15 -25.59
C TYR A 135 -16.90 4.13 -24.56
N LEU A 136 -16.64 4.34 -23.27
CA LEU A 136 -17.15 3.48 -22.20
C LEU A 136 -18.68 3.42 -22.21
N PHE A 137 -19.36 4.57 -22.31
CA PHE A 137 -20.82 4.60 -22.41
C PHE A 137 -21.34 4.03 -23.74
N ARG A 138 -20.59 4.19 -24.84
CA ARG A 138 -20.95 3.60 -26.13
C ARG A 138 -20.89 2.07 -26.06
N PHE A 139 -19.84 1.52 -25.46
CA PHE A 139 -19.72 0.07 -25.23
C PHE A 139 -20.80 -0.43 -24.29
N LEU A 140 -21.09 0.28 -23.19
CA LEU A 140 -22.17 -0.11 -22.27
C LEU A 140 -23.52 -0.22 -23.00
N ARG A 141 -23.89 0.78 -23.78
CA ARG A 141 -25.15 0.75 -24.58
C ARG A 141 -25.14 -0.39 -25.60
N SER A 142 -24.01 -0.61 -26.27
CA SER A 142 -23.85 -1.69 -27.25
C SER A 142 -23.94 -3.08 -26.62
N ILE A 143 -23.38 -3.27 -25.42
CA ILE A 143 -23.45 -4.54 -24.66
C ILE A 143 -24.90 -4.83 -24.29
N VAL A 144 -25.63 -3.83 -23.78
CA VAL A 144 -27.05 -4.00 -23.40
C VAL A 144 -27.90 -4.35 -24.62
N LEU A 145 -27.68 -3.68 -25.76
CA LEU A 145 -28.41 -4.00 -27.01
C LEU A 145 -28.10 -5.43 -27.48
N SER A 146 -26.81 -5.79 -27.54
CA SER A 146 -26.37 -7.12 -27.95
C SER A 146 -26.89 -8.22 -27.01
N TYR A 147 -27.00 -7.95 -25.70
CA TYR A 147 -27.59 -8.87 -24.74
C TYR A 147 -29.10 -9.07 -24.95
N VAL A 148 -29.86 -8.01 -25.28
CA VAL A 148 -31.28 -8.13 -25.61
C VAL A 148 -31.48 -8.90 -26.92
N GLU A 149 -30.64 -8.67 -27.92
CA GLU A 149 -30.64 -9.45 -29.16
C GLU A 149 -30.32 -10.92 -28.90
N LEU A 150 -29.32 -11.21 -28.06
CA LEU A 150 -28.97 -12.56 -27.65
C LEU A 150 -30.13 -13.26 -26.93
N LEU A 151 -30.82 -12.57 -26.02
CA LEU A 151 -32.02 -13.10 -25.37
C LEU A 151 -33.14 -13.39 -26.38
N GLY A 152 -33.32 -12.51 -27.37
CA GLY A 152 -34.26 -12.72 -28.48
C GLY A 152 -33.94 -13.98 -29.28
N VAL A 153 -32.67 -14.17 -29.66
CA VAL A 153 -32.20 -15.38 -30.37
C VAL A 153 -32.40 -16.61 -29.51
N MET A 154 -32.04 -16.58 -28.23
CA MET A 154 -32.21 -17.70 -27.28
C MET A 154 -33.66 -18.07 -27.02
N ALA A 155 -34.58 -17.11 -27.06
CA ALA A 155 -36.00 -17.39 -26.92
C ALA A 155 -36.59 -18.04 -28.18
N GLN A 156 -36.02 -17.77 -29.37
CA GLN A 156 -36.50 -18.32 -30.65
C GLN A 156 -35.85 -19.66 -31.00
N ASP A 157 -34.52 -19.72 -30.94
CA ASP A 157 -33.74 -20.93 -31.24
C ASP A 157 -32.45 -20.97 -30.37
N PRO A 158 -32.40 -21.84 -29.34
CA PRO A 158 -31.26 -21.96 -28.44
C PRO A 158 -30.00 -22.58 -29.10
N THR A 159 -30.16 -23.21 -30.27
CA THR A 159 -29.10 -23.93 -31.00
C THR A 159 -28.57 -23.18 -32.22
N SER A 160 -29.11 -22.01 -32.53
CA SER A 160 -28.68 -21.21 -33.67
C SER A 160 -27.25 -20.70 -33.52
N ALA A 161 -26.47 -20.75 -34.61
CA ALA A 161 -25.13 -20.16 -34.69
C ALA A 161 -25.13 -18.64 -34.46
N ALA A 162 -26.27 -17.96 -34.65
CA ALA A 162 -26.41 -16.53 -34.36
C ALA A 162 -26.21 -16.20 -32.87
N LYS A 163 -26.44 -17.16 -31.97
CA LYS A 163 -26.10 -17.03 -30.55
C LYS A 163 -24.61 -16.78 -30.36
N ASP A 164 -23.80 -17.59 -31.02
CA ASP A 164 -22.36 -17.60 -30.82
C ASP A 164 -21.73 -16.34 -31.40
N GLU A 165 -22.27 -15.81 -32.49
CA GLU A 165 -21.92 -14.48 -33.02
C GLU A 165 -22.22 -13.38 -31.99
N LYS A 166 -23.43 -13.35 -31.43
CA LYS A 166 -23.79 -12.34 -30.41
C LYS A 166 -22.98 -12.49 -29.13
N LEU A 167 -22.64 -13.71 -28.74
CA LEU A 167 -21.77 -13.96 -27.59
C LEU A 167 -20.36 -13.42 -27.84
N LYS A 168 -19.80 -13.62 -29.05
CA LYS A 168 -18.51 -13.04 -29.45
C LYS A 168 -18.55 -11.52 -29.40
N ASP A 169 -19.64 -10.90 -29.89
CA ASP A 169 -19.81 -9.44 -29.84
C ASP A 169 -19.79 -8.92 -28.39
N VAL A 170 -20.57 -9.55 -27.50
CA VAL A 170 -20.61 -9.20 -26.07
C VAL A 170 -19.23 -9.34 -25.42
N LEU A 171 -18.53 -10.45 -25.68
CA LEU A 171 -17.18 -10.69 -25.15
C LEU A 171 -16.19 -9.62 -25.63
N THR A 172 -16.19 -9.31 -26.92
CA THR A 172 -15.32 -8.28 -27.50
C THR A 172 -15.62 -6.91 -26.87
N LEU A 173 -16.89 -6.53 -26.75
CA LEU A 173 -17.27 -5.24 -26.14
C LEU A 173 -16.88 -5.16 -24.66
N ALA A 174 -17.11 -6.23 -23.89
CA ALA A 174 -16.78 -6.28 -22.46
C ALA A 174 -15.26 -6.18 -22.23
N LEU A 175 -14.46 -6.87 -23.03
CA LEU A 175 -13.00 -6.82 -22.91
C LEU A 175 -12.44 -5.47 -23.34
N ASN A 176 -12.97 -4.86 -24.40
CA ASN A 176 -12.60 -3.49 -24.77
C ASN A 176 -12.93 -2.48 -23.65
N MET A 177 -14.07 -2.65 -22.98
CA MET A 177 -14.43 -1.83 -21.81
C MET A 177 -13.45 -2.04 -20.66
N HIS A 178 -13.05 -3.28 -20.37
CA HIS A 178 -12.03 -3.60 -19.37
C HIS A 178 -10.69 -2.93 -19.67
N ALA A 179 -10.25 -2.99 -20.94
CA ALA A 179 -9.01 -2.35 -21.36
C ALA A 179 -9.05 -0.83 -21.15
N LEU A 180 -10.14 -0.16 -21.54
CA LEU A 180 -10.34 1.28 -21.28
C LEU A 180 -10.33 1.63 -19.78
N VAL A 181 -10.94 0.80 -18.94
CA VAL A 181 -10.92 1.01 -17.48
C VAL A 181 -9.50 0.86 -16.94
N ASN A 182 -8.73 -0.11 -17.45
CA ASN A 182 -7.35 -0.32 -17.06
C ASN A 182 -6.47 0.88 -17.44
N GLU A 183 -6.64 1.44 -18.64
CA GLU A 183 -5.97 2.67 -19.06
C GLU A 183 -6.35 3.90 -18.20
N TYR A 184 -7.50 3.88 -17.53
CA TYR A 184 -7.92 4.95 -16.63
C TYR A 184 -7.32 4.82 -15.21
N ARG A 185 -6.74 3.68 -14.85
CA ARG A 185 -6.15 3.44 -13.51
C ARG A 185 -5.08 4.46 -13.11
N PRO A 186 -4.14 4.87 -13.98
CA PRO A 186 -3.15 5.88 -13.61
C PRO A 186 -3.79 7.24 -13.31
N HIS A 187 -4.85 7.61 -14.03
CA HIS A 187 -5.61 8.84 -13.72
C HIS A 187 -6.31 8.72 -12.37
N GLN A 188 -7.01 7.61 -12.11
CA GLN A 188 -7.65 7.34 -10.82
C GLN A 188 -6.65 7.41 -9.65
N ALA A 189 -5.45 6.85 -9.80
CA ALA A 189 -4.41 6.88 -8.78
C ALA A 189 -3.96 8.32 -8.47
N ARG A 190 -3.80 9.16 -9.49
CA ARG A 190 -3.45 10.59 -9.33
C ARG A 190 -4.55 11.36 -8.61
N GLU A 191 -5.80 11.22 -9.02
CA GLU A 191 -6.95 11.86 -8.34
C GLU A 191 -7.09 11.40 -6.88
N THR A 192 -6.86 10.11 -6.64
CA THR A 192 -6.87 9.56 -5.28
C THR A 192 -5.76 10.21 -4.44
N LEU A 193 -4.54 10.32 -4.96
CA LEU A 193 -3.43 10.98 -4.28
C LEU A 193 -3.72 12.45 -4.00
N ILE A 194 -4.27 13.19 -4.96
CA ILE A 194 -4.65 14.60 -4.78
C ILE A 194 -5.63 14.73 -3.63
N ARG A 195 -6.69 13.90 -3.62
CA ARG A 195 -7.68 13.90 -2.54
C ARG A 195 -7.09 13.55 -1.17
N GLU A 196 -6.15 12.62 -1.13
CA GLU A 196 -5.40 12.31 0.10
C GLU A 196 -4.60 13.51 0.59
N MET A 197 -3.90 14.20 -0.32
CA MET A 197 -3.09 15.39 -0.01
C MET A 197 -3.95 16.57 0.45
N GLU A 198 -5.08 16.83 -0.21
CA GLU A 198 -6.05 17.85 0.21
C GLU A 198 -6.54 17.59 1.64
N ARG A 199 -6.85 16.34 1.97
CA ARG A 199 -7.24 15.97 3.34
C ARG A 199 -6.12 16.19 4.35
N GLN A 200 -4.87 15.91 3.99
CA GLN A 200 -3.73 16.18 4.86
C GLN A 200 -3.54 17.67 5.10
N VAL A 201 -3.74 18.50 4.06
CA VAL A 201 -3.68 19.97 4.19
C VAL A 201 -4.79 20.46 5.11
N GLU A 202 -6.02 19.97 4.93
CA GLU A 202 -7.15 20.37 5.76
C GLU A 202 -6.94 19.96 7.23
N ARG A 203 -6.46 18.73 7.47
CA ARG A 203 -6.11 18.28 8.83
C ARG A 203 -5.05 19.18 9.47
N LYS A 204 -3.97 19.51 8.75
CA LYS A 204 -2.91 20.39 9.25
C LYS A 204 -3.41 21.80 9.53
N LYS A 205 -4.31 22.35 8.71
CA LYS A 205 -4.95 23.65 8.98
C LYS A 205 -5.78 23.59 10.27
N GLY A 206 -6.60 22.56 10.43
CA GLY A 206 -7.38 22.34 11.66
C GLY A 206 -6.50 22.18 12.91
N GLU A 207 -5.37 21.47 12.81
CA GLU A 207 -4.39 21.35 13.89
C GLU A 207 -3.77 22.72 14.24
N VAL A 208 -3.37 23.52 13.24
CA VAL A 208 -2.81 24.87 13.44
C VAL A 208 -3.84 25.81 14.08
N GLU A 209 -5.09 25.77 13.64
CA GLU A 209 -6.18 26.54 14.25
C GLU A 209 -6.45 26.09 15.69
N GLY A 210 -6.40 24.78 15.96
CA GLY A 210 -6.47 24.21 17.31
C GLY A 210 -5.37 24.74 18.22
N VAL A 211 -4.11 24.69 17.77
CA VAL A 211 -2.95 25.23 18.49
C VAL A 211 -3.07 26.74 18.68
N ARG A 212 -3.56 27.49 17.68
CA ARG A 212 -3.77 28.94 17.80
C ARG A 212 -4.80 29.26 18.89
N ARG A 213 -5.93 28.55 18.91
CA ARG A 213 -6.97 28.70 19.94
C ARG A 213 -6.44 28.35 21.33
N MET A 214 -5.68 27.26 21.45
CA MET A 214 -5.07 26.89 22.73
C MET A 214 -4.04 27.95 23.18
N GLY A 215 -3.22 28.46 22.27
CA GLY A 215 -2.28 29.54 22.56
C GLY A 215 -2.96 30.85 23.01
N GLU A 216 -4.15 31.16 22.48
CA GLU A 216 -4.96 32.28 22.96
C GLU A 216 -5.48 32.05 24.39
N ARG A 217 -6.01 30.86 24.68
CA ARG A 217 -6.46 30.50 26.04
C ARG A 217 -5.31 30.54 27.05
N VAL A 218 -4.14 29.99 26.70
CA VAL A 218 -2.97 30.03 27.57
C VAL A 218 -2.51 31.46 27.82
N ARG A 219 -2.51 32.32 26.80
CA ARG A 219 -2.19 33.76 26.97
C ARG A 219 -3.21 34.48 27.86
N GLU A 220 -4.49 34.19 27.72
CA GLU A 220 -5.55 34.75 28.57
C GLU A 220 -5.38 34.32 30.03
N VAL A 221 -5.12 33.04 30.28
CA VAL A 221 -4.86 32.50 31.61
C VAL A 221 -3.60 33.14 32.23
N LEU A 222 -2.50 33.26 31.47
CA LEU A 222 -1.28 33.93 31.92
C LEU A 222 -1.53 35.41 32.26
N ALA A 223 -2.27 36.14 31.44
CA ALA A 223 -2.67 37.52 31.73
C ALA A 223 -3.57 37.63 32.97
N GLY A 224 -4.44 36.65 33.20
CA GLY A 224 -5.24 36.51 34.42
C GLY A 224 -4.37 36.31 35.67
N PHE A 225 -3.32 35.49 35.57
CA PHE A 225 -2.34 35.32 36.65
C PHE A 225 -1.52 36.58 36.91
N GLU A 226 -1.10 37.32 35.88
CA GLU A 226 -0.41 38.60 36.07
C GLU A 226 -1.29 39.63 36.80
N ARG A 227 -2.59 39.65 36.48
CA ARG A 227 -3.56 40.54 37.14
C ARG A 227 -3.86 40.08 38.59
N GLY A 228 -3.97 38.78 38.84
CA GLY A 228 -4.21 38.21 40.18
C GLY A 228 -2.98 38.16 41.09
N GLY A 229 -1.77 38.12 40.52
CA GLY A 229 -0.50 38.13 41.27
C GLY A 229 -0.08 39.53 41.74
N GLY A 230 -0.70 40.59 41.23
CA GLY A 230 -0.38 41.98 41.56
C GLY A 230 -1.07 42.55 42.80
N GLU A 231 -2.15 41.94 43.30
CA GLU A 231 -3.02 42.53 44.35
C GLU A 231 -2.94 41.83 45.72
N GLY A 232 -1.83 41.13 46.01
CA GLY A 232 -1.65 40.35 47.24
C GLY A 232 -0.64 40.89 48.27
N ARG A 233 -0.27 42.19 48.21
CA ARG A 233 0.60 42.83 49.21
C ARG A 233 -0.12 44.00 49.88
N VAL A 234 -1.05 43.67 50.77
CA VAL A 234 -1.48 44.57 51.83
C VAL A 234 -1.10 43.88 53.13
N GLU A 235 0.00 44.34 53.73
CA GLU A 235 0.37 43.99 55.11
C GLU A 235 -0.76 44.45 56.03
N VAL A 236 -1.49 43.51 56.63
CA VAL A 236 -2.29 43.77 57.83
C VAL A 236 -1.77 42.86 58.92
N ASP A 237 -1.13 43.50 59.88
CA ASP A 237 -0.65 42.98 61.14
C ASP A 237 -1.84 42.50 62.01
N GLY A 238 -1.80 41.27 62.53
CA GLY A 238 -2.84 40.77 63.45
C GLY A 238 -3.13 39.28 63.44
N VAL A 239 -2.36 38.53 64.24
CA VAL A 239 -2.73 37.35 65.07
C VAL A 239 -3.75 36.33 64.50
N GLY A 240 -3.27 35.10 64.28
CA GLY A 240 -4.06 33.90 64.59
C GLY A 240 -4.11 32.82 63.51
N THR A 241 -3.51 31.67 63.83
CA THR A 241 -3.57 30.37 63.12
C THR A 241 -2.48 30.18 62.06
N GLU A 242 -1.34 29.69 62.50
CA GLU A 242 -0.33 29.02 61.68
C GLU A 242 -0.93 27.70 61.14
N VAL A 243 -1.79 27.82 60.13
CA VAL A 243 -1.85 26.77 59.11
C VAL A 243 -0.50 26.87 58.43
N GLY A 244 0.36 25.87 58.67
CA GLY A 244 1.76 25.90 58.28
C GLY A 244 1.89 26.38 56.85
N ASP A 245 2.80 27.32 56.58
CA ASP A 245 3.03 27.85 55.24
C ASP A 245 3.23 26.73 54.20
N GLU A 246 3.68 25.57 54.66
CA GLU A 246 3.78 24.34 53.89
C GLU A 246 2.43 23.75 53.48
N GLU A 247 1.43 23.68 54.37
CA GLU A 247 0.07 23.23 54.03
C GLU A 247 -0.60 24.21 53.06
N ARG A 248 -0.41 25.52 53.26
CA ARG A 248 -0.91 26.54 52.33
C ARG A 248 -0.24 26.46 50.95
N ARG A 249 1.05 26.18 50.89
CA ARG A 249 1.77 25.93 49.62
C ARG A 249 1.28 24.65 48.95
N THR A 250 1.09 23.59 49.73
CA THR A 250 0.62 22.30 49.23
C THR A 250 -0.82 22.41 48.70
N GLN A 251 -1.67 23.18 49.38
CA GLN A 251 -3.04 23.45 48.94
C GLN A 251 -3.06 24.29 47.65
N ARG A 252 -2.25 25.34 47.56
CA ARG A 252 -2.08 26.11 46.31
C ARG A 252 -1.53 25.25 45.17
N GLN A 253 -0.60 24.36 45.46
CA GLN A 253 -0.12 23.39 44.47
C GLN A 253 -1.25 22.46 44.05
N ARG A 254 -2.04 21.91 44.98
CA ARG A 254 -3.19 21.04 44.63
C ARG A 254 -4.25 21.77 43.82
N GLU A 255 -4.54 23.02 44.15
CA GLU A 255 -5.47 23.86 43.38
C GLU A 255 -4.90 24.17 41.98
N MET A 256 -3.60 24.46 41.88
CA MET A 256 -2.89 24.64 40.61
C MET A 256 -2.92 23.35 39.77
N TRP A 257 -2.70 22.20 40.38
CA TRP A 257 -2.80 20.89 39.73
C TRP A 257 -4.23 20.58 39.30
N GLY A 258 -5.24 20.95 40.10
CA GLY A 258 -6.65 20.77 39.77
C GLY A 258 -7.10 21.62 38.59
N VAL A 259 -6.70 22.90 38.55
CA VAL A 259 -6.99 23.79 37.41
C VAL A 259 -6.23 23.35 36.16
N MET A 260 -4.99 22.87 36.30
CA MET A 260 -4.22 22.35 35.18
C MET A 260 -4.83 21.05 34.62
N ASP A 261 -5.37 20.19 35.48
CA ASP A 261 -6.11 18.98 35.11
C ASP A 261 -7.46 19.30 34.46
N GLU A 262 -8.18 20.32 34.95
CA GLU A 262 -9.43 20.81 34.34
C GLU A 262 -9.21 21.46 32.96
N VAL A 263 -8.03 22.08 32.74
CA VAL A 263 -7.67 22.74 31.47
C VAL A 263 -7.05 21.77 30.45
N LEU A 264 -6.36 20.71 30.90
CA LEU A 264 -5.72 19.70 30.04
C LEU A 264 -6.53 18.40 29.90
N GLY A 265 -7.52 18.19 30.77
CA GLY A 265 -8.43 17.05 30.74
C GLY A 265 -9.48 17.20 29.65
N HIS A 266 -9.16 16.64 28.47
CA HIS A 266 -10.00 16.41 27.29
C HIS A 266 -10.92 17.54 26.79
#